data_AF-A0A961S7J0-F1
#
_entry.id   AF-A0A961S7J0-F1
#
_cell.length_a   1.000
_cell.length_b   1.000
_cell.length_c   1.000
_cell.angle_alpha   90.00
_cell.angle_beta   90.00
_cell.angle_gamma   90.00
#
_symmetry.space_group_name_H-M   'P 1'
#
loop_
_entity.id
_entity.type
_entity.pdbx_description
1 polymer ?
#
loop_
_entity_poly.entity_id
_entity_poly.type
_entity_poly.pdbx_seq_one_letter_code
_entity_poly.pdbx_strand_id
1 'polypeptide(L)'
;MAWLGIAIVGLAIVLLVLNHDAGSVAGIDADNFSRLAAGAALALVIGSGLIFSYRRKLGTALRHALLWVLIAVGVMGGYVLRDEVAVLAGRLAGELVPGYASERTGRDGTREVVLQRRLNGHFVAGVAINGREVNMLVDTGASVITLTPEDAQRAGIELERLAYTARVATANGTALAAPVTLDEVVLSGIAFSNMRALVAAPGRLNESLLGINFLSRLSSYEVRGDELILRAPRG
;
A
#
# COMPACT_ATOMS: atom_id res chain seq x y z
N MET A 1 -17.87 42.58 -1.38
CA MET A 1 -17.38 42.14 -2.71
C MET A 1 -16.27 41.07 -2.67
N ALA A 2 -15.39 41.01 -1.65
CA ALA A 2 -14.37 39.95 -1.55
C ALA A 2 -14.93 38.51 -1.41
N TRP A 3 -16.12 38.38 -0.82
CA TRP A 3 -16.81 37.10 -0.65
C TRP A 3 -17.23 36.43 -1.97
N LEU A 4 -17.48 37.20 -3.03
CA LEU A 4 -17.82 36.66 -4.36
C LEU A 4 -16.63 35.95 -5.02
N GLY A 5 -15.41 36.48 -4.85
CA GLY A 5 -14.19 35.84 -5.38
C GLY A 5 -13.88 34.52 -4.69
N ILE A 6 -14.02 34.49 -3.35
CA ILE A 6 -13.85 33.26 -2.57
C ILE A 6 -14.92 32.22 -2.93
N ALA A 7 -16.17 32.66 -3.14
CA ALA A 7 -17.25 31.78 -3.56
C ALA A 7 -17.02 31.18 -4.96
N ILE A 8 -16.47 31.94 -5.91
CA ILE A 8 -16.14 31.44 -7.25
C ILE A 8 -14.99 30.43 -7.21
N VAL A 9 -13.96 30.70 -6.40
CA VAL A 9 -12.83 29.78 -6.20
C VAL A 9 -13.27 28.51 -5.48
N GLY A 10 -14.09 28.64 -4.44
CA GLY A 10 -14.69 27.50 -3.74
C GLY A 10 -15.57 26.65 -4.67
N LEU A 11 -16.40 27.30 -5.50
CA LEU A 11 -17.25 26.61 -6.48
C LEU A 11 -16.42 25.91 -7.56
N ALA A 12 -15.33 26.53 -8.02
CA ALA A 12 -14.41 25.92 -8.98
C ALA A 12 -13.73 24.69 -8.39
N ILE A 13 -13.27 24.74 -7.13
CA ILE A 13 -12.67 23.59 -6.44
C ILE A 13 -13.70 22.47 -6.27
N VAL A 14 -14.94 22.78 -5.86
CA VAL A 14 -16.01 21.79 -5.70
C VAL A 14 -16.37 21.14 -7.03
N LEU A 15 -16.48 21.91 -8.13
CA LEU A 15 -16.72 21.35 -9.46
C LEU A 15 -15.56 20.47 -9.95
N LEU A 16 -14.33 20.78 -9.56
CA LEU A 16 -13.13 20.01 -9.93
C LEU A 16 -13.05 18.68 -9.15
N VAL A 17 -13.43 18.67 -7.88
CA VAL A 17 -13.51 17.46 -7.05
C VAL A 17 -14.66 16.56 -7.50
N LEU A 18 -15.80 17.14 -7.90
CA LEU A 18 -16.95 16.37 -8.38
C LEU A 18 -16.77 15.79 -9.79
N ASN A 19 -15.83 16.30 -10.58
CA ASN A 19 -15.57 15.85 -11.95
C ASN A 19 -14.38 14.89 -12.07
N HIS A 20 -14.03 14.20 -10.98
CA HIS A 20 -12.88 13.29 -10.87
C HIS A 20 -12.93 12.07 -11.82
N ASP A 21 -14.10 11.77 -12.40
CA ASP A 21 -14.33 10.56 -13.22
C ASP A 21 -14.19 10.78 -14.75
N ALA A 22 -13.95 12.00 -15.22
CA ALA A 22 -13.82 12.27 -16.66
C ALA A 22 -12.37 12.08 -17.14
N GLY A 23 -12.04 10.86 -17.56
CA GLY A 23 -10.78 10.53 -18.24
C GLY A 23 -10.54 11.44 -19.44
N SER A 24 -9.52 12.31 -19.32
CA SER A 24 -9.07 13.31 -20.27
C SER A 24 -10.10 14.41 -20.63
N VAL A 25 -9.74 15.66 -20.31
CA VAL A 25 -10.45 16.85 -20.78
C VAL A 25 -9.58 17.50 -21.85
N ALA A 26 -10.09 17.59 -23.08
CA ALA A 26 -9.42 18.23 -24.21
C ALA A 26 -8.01 17.68 -24.55
N GLY A 27 -7.80 16.35 -24.44
CA GLY A 27 -6.56 15.70 -24.88
C GLY A 27 -5.37 15.86 -23.92
N ILE A 28 -5.59 16.38 -22.72
CA ILE A 28 -4.58 16.50 -21.65
C ILE A 28 -4.94 15.49 -20.56
N ASP A 29 -3.96 14.69 -20.13
CA ASP A 29 -4.09 13.80 -18.96
C ASP A 29 -4.64 14.59 -17.76
N ALA A 30 -5.59 14.00 -17.03
CA ALA A 30 -6.29 14.67 -15.93
C ALA A 30 -5.33 15.19 -14.84
N ASP A 31 -4.19 14.51 -14.67
CA ASP A 31 -3.11 14.91 -13.77
C ASP A 31 -2.35 16.16 -14.23
N ASN A 32 -2.22 16.36 -15.55
CA ASN A 32 -1.58 17.56 -16.10
C ASN A 32 -2.57 18.73 -16.18
N PHE A 33 -3.85 18.44 -16.45
CA PHE A 33 -4.91 19.45 -16.43
C PHE A 33 -5.12 20.03 -15.03
N SER A 34 -5.12 19.19 -13.99
CA SER A 34 -5.24 19.63 -12.60
C SER A 34 -4.08 20.53 -12.16
N ARG A 35 -2.83 20.23 -12.58
CA ARG A 35 -1.65 21.08 -12.32
C ARG A 35 -1.74 22.44 -13.01
N LEU A 36 -2.18 22.47 -14.27
CA LEU A 36 -2.34 23.71 -15.02
C LEU A 36 -3.50 24.57 -14.49
N ALA A 37 -4.62 23.93 -14.14
CA ALA A 37 -5.78 24.60 -13.55
C ALA A 37 -5.45 25.18 -12.16
N ALA A 38 -4.73 24.43 -11.31
CA ALA A 38 -4.26 24.93 -10.02
C ALA A 38 -3.28 26.10 -10.18
N GLY A 39 -2.34 26.02 -11.12
CA GLY A 39 -1.41 27.10 -11.43
C GLY A 39 -2.11 28.37 -11.94
N ALA A 40 -3.10 28.22 -12.82
CA ALA A 40 -3.89 29.33 -13.35
C ALA A 40 -4.77 29.98 -12.27
N ALA A 41 -5.39 29.19 -11.39
CA ALA A 41 -6.15 29.69 -10.25
C ALA A 41 -5.27 30.46 -9.27
N LEU A 42 -4.06 29.96 -8.99
CA LEU A 42 -3.09 30.65 -8.14
C LEU A 42 -2.65 31.98 -8.76
N ALA A 43 -2.36 32.00 -10.07
CA ALA A 43 -1.98 33.20 -10.79
C ALA A 43 -3.10 34.25 -10.80
N LEU A 44 -4.37 33.84 -10.92
CA LEU A 44 -5.54 34.72 -10.82
C LEU A 44 -5.72 35.29 -9.41
N VAL A 45 -5.51 34.49 -8.37
CA VAL A 45 -5.56 34.95 -6.97
C VAL A 45 -4.48 35.99 -6.72
N ILE A 46 -3.24 35.72 -7.15
CA ILE A 46 -2.09 36.63 -7.04
C ILE A 46 -2.34 37.92 -7.84
N GLY A 47 -2.82 37.79 -9.08
CA GLY A 47 -3.12 38.92 -9.97
C GLY A 47 -4.23 39.81 -9.44
N SER A 48 -5.28 39.24 -8.84
CA SER A 48 -6.39 40.03 -8.27
C SER A 48 -5.96 40.85 -7.05
N GLY A 49 -5.01 40.34 -6.24
CA GLY A 49 -4.46 41.04 -5.09
C GLY A 49 -3.58 42.23 -5.49
N LEU A 50 -2.83 42.11 -6.60
CA LEU A 50 -1.97 43.17 -7.12
C LEU A 50 -2.78 44.35 -7.70
N ILE A 51 -3.87 44.07 -8.42
CA ILE A 51 -4.66 45.11 -9.11
C ILE A 51 -5.49 45.93 -8.12
N PHE A 52 -5.93 45.36 -6.99
CA PHE A 52 -6.77 46.07 -6.02
C PHE A 52 -6.01 46.82 -4.92
N SER A 53 -4.69 46.62 -4.82
CA SER A 53 -3.85 47.24 -3.76
C SER A 53 -3.42 48.68 -4.07
N TYR A 54 -3.75 49.21 -5.25
CA TYR A 54 -3.04 50.35 -5.83
C TYR A 54 -3.59 51.74 -5.51
N ARG A 55 -4.18 52.00 -4.32
CA ARG A 55 -4.51 53.42 -4.01
C ARG A 55 -3.98 54.06 -2.74
N ARG A 56 -3.93 53.47 -1.52
CA ARG A 56 -3.52 54.30 -0.35
C ARG A 56 -2.73 53.68 0.83
N LYS A 57 -2.35 52.40 0.85
CA LYS A 57 -1.57 51.86 2.00
C LYS A 57 -0.52 50.80 1.60
N LEU A 58 0.67 51.26 1.23
CA LEU A 58 1.81 50.41 0.81
C LEU A 58 2.20 49.38 1.89
N GLY A 59 2.17 49.76 3.17
CA GLY A 59 2.54 48.87 4.28
C GLY A 59 1.60 47.68 4.50
N THR A 60 0.32 47.82 4.16
CA THR A 60 -0.66 46.73 4.29
C THR A 60 -0.55 45.75 3.13
N ALA A 61 -0.26 46.27 1.92
CA ALA A 61 0.02 45.44 0.76
C ALA A 61 1.26 44.56 0.97
N LEU A 62 2.33 45.11 1.56
CA LEU A 62 3.56 44.38 1.85
C LEU A 62 3.34 43.24 2.86
N ARG A 63 2.56 43.49 3.92
CA ARG A 63 2.17 42.45 4.90
C ARG A 63 1.37 41.31 4.27
N HIS A 64 0.43 41.62 3.37
CA HIS A 64 -0.34 40.59 2.69
C HIS A 64 0.49 39.80 1.67
N ALA A 65 1.40 40.46 0.95
CA ALA A 65 2.34 39.78 0.05
C ALA A 65 3.22 38.78 0.81
N LEU A 66 3.75 39.16 1.98
CA LEU A 66 4.51 38.25 2.85
C LEU A 66 3.67 37.06 3.34
N LEU A 67 2.42 37.30 3.74
CA LEU A 67 1.51 36.24 4.16
C LEU A 67 1.23 35.24 3.03
N TRP A 68 1.00 35.74 1.81
CA TRP A 68 0.79 34.90 0.64
C TRP A 68 2.03 34.09 0.24
N VAL A 69 3.22 34.68 0.32
CA VAL A 69 4.48 33.95 0.10
C VAL A 69 4.63 32.83 1.13
N LEU A 70 4.31 33.10 2.40
CA LEU A 70 4.42 32.11 3.48
C LEU A 70 3.41 30.96 3.29
N ILE A 71 2.18 31.27 2.88
CA ILE A 71 1.18 30.27 2.51
C ILE A 71 1.65 29.46 1.30
N ALA A 72 2.17 30.10 0.26
CA ALA A 72 2.68 29.42 -0.94
C ALA A 72 3.85 28.48 -0.60
N VAL A 73 4.78 28.91 0.25
CA VAL A 73 5.87 28.07 0.75
C VAL A 73 5.34 26.90 1.58
N GLY A 74 4.34 27.13 2.44
CA GLY A 74 3.71 26.06 3.22
C GLY A 74 2.99 25.02 2.35
N VAL A 75 2.23 25.46 1.35
CA VAL A 75 1.56 24.58 0.37
C VAL A 75 2.58 23.84 -0.49
N MET A 76 3.62 24.54 -0.95
CA MET A 76 4.68 23.93 -1.75
C MET A 76 5.50 22.92 -0.93
N GLY A 77 5.81 23.24 0.32
CA GLY A 77 6.44 22.32 1.27
C GLY A 77 5.56 21.10 1.53
N GLY A 78 4.29 21.29 1.82
CA GLY A 78 3.32 20.20 1.99
C GLY A 78 3.19 19.33 0.74
N TYR A 79 3.25 19.93 -0.46
CA TYR A 79 3.20 19.20 -1.72
C TYR A 79 4.49 18.42 -2.01
N VAL A 80 5.67 18.97 -1.69
CA VAL A 80 6.95 18.26 -1.83
C VAL A 80 7.04 17.10 -0.83
N LEU A 81 6.59 17.32 0.41
CA LEU A 81 6.57 16.29 1.45
C LEU A 81 5.40 15.30 1.31
N ARG A 82 4.46 15.49 0.38
CA ARG A 82 3.24 14.64 0.29
C ARG A 82 3.58 13.16 0.11
N ASP A 83 4.62 12.87 -0.67
CA ASP A 83 5.03 11.50 -0.97
C ASP A 83 5.73 10.88 0.24
N GLU A 84 6.52 11.66 1.00
CA GLU A 84 7.17 11.23 2.25
C GLU A 84 6.18 11.03 3.40
N VAL A 85 5.19 11.92 3.53
CA VAL A 85 4.11 11.83 4.51
C VAL A 85 3.21 10.63 4.21
N ALA A 86 2.92 10.35 2.93
CA ALA A 86 2.15 9.18 2.53
C ALA A 86 2.89 7.87 2.88
N VAL A 87 4.21 7.82 2.70
CA VAL A 87 5.03 6.66 3.09
C VAL A 87 5.08 6.51 4.62
N LEU A 88 5.26 7.60 5.37
CA LEU A 88 5.29 7.57 6.83
C LEU A 88 3.91 7.20 7.42
N ALA A 89 2.83 7.73 6.85
CA ALA A 89 1.46 7.39 7.22
C ALA A 89 1.14 5.92 6.87
N GLY A 90 1.62 5.41 5.73
CA GLY A 90 1.50 4.01 5.35
C GLY A 90 2.25 3.07 6.31
N ARG A 91 3.43 3.46 6.80
CA ARG A 91 4.20 2.72 7.81
C ARG A 91 3.49 2.68 9.16
N LEU A 92 2.95 3.81 9.61
CA LEU A 92 2.17 3.89 10.86
C LEU A 92 0.81 3.18 10.76
N ALA A 93 0.15 3.25 9.61
CA ALA A 93 -1.10 2.52 9.36
C ALA A 93 -0.87 1.01 9.26
N GLY A 94 0.26 0.57 8.68
CA GLY A 94 0.66 -0.84 8.64
C GLY A 94 1.03 -1.44 10.01
N GLU A 95 1.36 -0.60 10.99
CA GLU A 95 1.52 -0.99 12.40
C GLU A 95 0.16 -1.25 13.07
N LEU A 96 -0.86 -0.45 12.73
CA LEU A 96 -2.22 -0.56 13.28
C LEU A 96 -3.07 -1.63 12.56
N VAL A 97 -2.77 -1.91 11.30
CA VAL A 97 -3.40 -2.94 10.48
C VAL A 97 -2.29 -3.82 9.86
N PRO A 98 -1.94 -4.94 10.51
CA PRO A 98 -0.92 -5.86 10.02
C PRO A 98 -1.21 -6.34 8.59
N GLY A 99 -0.25 -6.15 7.66
CA GLY A 99 -0.29 -6.80 6.35
C GLY A 99 -0.93 -5.99 5.21
N TYR A 100 -0.84 -4.64 5.22
CA TYR A 100 -1.34 -3.76 4.16
C TYR A 100 -0.75 -4.11 2.78
N ALA A 101 -1.41 -5.03 2.08
CA ALA A 101 -1.15 -5.39 0.70
C ALA A 101 -1.91 -4.42 -0.19
N SER A 102 -1.20 -3.62 -0.97
CA SER A 102 -1.85 -2.76 -1.96
C SER A 102 -2.02 -3.56 -3.25
N GLU A 103 -3.27 -3.77 -3.66
CA GLU A 103 -3.59 -4.29 -4.99
C GLU A 103 -3.34 -3.18 -6.01
N ARG A 104 -2.45 -3.42 -6.96
CA ARG A 104 -2.26 -2.58 -8.14
C ARG A 104 -2.58 -3.41 -9.38
N THR A 105 -3.31 -2.83 -10.32
CA THR A 105 -3.38 -3.41 -11.66
C THR A 105 -2.15 -2.90 -12.41
N GLY A 106 -1.24 -3.82 -12.78
CA GLY A 106 -0.06 -3.47 -13.56
C GLY A 106 -0.46 -2.87 -14.92
N ARG A 107 0.46 -2.13 -15.57
CA ARG A 107 0.22 -1.54 -16.91
C ARG A 107 -0.26 -2.57 -17.95
N ASP A 108 0.10 -3.83 -17.75
CA ASP A 108 -0.20 -4.95 -18.65
C ASP A 108 -1.53 -5.65 -18.31
N GLY A 109 -2.34 -5.08 -17.41
CA GLY A 109 -3.60 -5.67 -16.92
C GLY A 109 -3.40 -6.84 -15.96
N THR A 110 -2.16 -7.18 -15.59
CA THR A 110 -1.86 -8.24 -14.63
C THR A 110 -2.13 -7.77 -13.20
N ARG A 111 -2.78 -8.63 -12.39
CA ARG A 111 -2.98 -8.37 -10.97
C ARG A 111 -1.62 -8.41 -10.25
N GLU A 112 -1.27 -7.30 -9.62
CA GLU A 112 -0.06 -7.14 -8.80
C GLU A 112 -0.44 -6.90 -7.35
N VAL A 113 0.24 -7.60 -6.45
CA VAL A 113 0.12 -7.41 -5.01
C VAL A 113 1.43 -6.83 -4.52
N VAL A 114 1.38 -5.63 -3.94
CA VAL A 114 2.56 -4.93 -3.42
C VAL A 114 2.55 -4.97 -1.90
N LEU A 115 3.56 -5.61 -1.32
CA LEU A 115 3.80 -5.68 0.12
C LEU A 115 4.89 -4.69 0.50
N GLN A 116 4.67 -3.94 1.57
CA GLN A 116 5.67 -3.04 2.13
C GLN A 116 6.54 -3.78 3.15
N ARG A 117 7.84 -3.47 3.15
CA ARG A 117 8.79 -3.98 4.14
C ARG A 117 8.43 -3.41 5.52
N ARG A 118 8.34 -4.29 6.52
CA ARG A 118 8.18 -3.88 7.92
C ARG A 118 9.48 -3.29 8.48
N LEU A 119 9.38 -2.61 9.61
CA LEU A 119 10.53 -2.03 10.31
C LEU A 119 11.58 -3.07 10.72
N ASN A 120 11.15 -4.32 10.95
CA ASN A 120 12.04 -5.45 11.23
C ASN A 120 12.80 -5.97 9.99
N GLY A 121 12.59 -5.36 8.82
CA GLY A 121 13.28 -5.71 7.58
C GLY A 121 12.61 -6.82 6.76
N HIS A 122 11.54 -7.43 7.25
CA HIS A 122 10.86 -8.54 6.58
C HIS A 122 9.58 -8.10 5.87
N PHE A 123 9.16 -8.90 4.88
CA PHE A 123 7.86 -8.76 4.24
C PHE A 123 6.86 -9.69 4.92
N VAL A 124 5.69 -9.16 5.26
CA VAL A 124 4.60 -9.94 5.84
C VAL A 124 3.37 -9.76 4.97
N ALA A 125 2.70 -10.87 4.69
CA ALA A 125 1.49 -10.91 3.88
C ALA A 125 0.30 -11.43 4.71
N GLY A 126 -0.85 -10.79 4.57
CA GLY A 126 -2.12 -11.39 4.99
C GLY A 126 -2.55 -12.44 3.96
N VAL A 127 -2.63 -13.70 4.38
CA VAL A 127 -2.98 -14.83 3.54
C VAL A 127 -4.21 -15.52 4.12
N ALA A 128 -5.27 -15.67 3.33
CA ALA A 128 -6.41 -16.49 3.72
C ALA A 128 -6.09 -17.96 3.42
N ILE A 129 -6.04 -18.78 4.47
CA ILE A 129 -5.88 -20.23 4.39
C ILE A 129 -7.21 -20.86 4.76
N ASN A 130 -7.81 -21.64 3.86
CA ASN A 130 -9.14 -22.23 4.05
C ASN A 130 -10.19 -21.20 4.52
N GLY A 131 -10.15 -19.99 3.95
CA GLY A 131 -11.04 -18.88 4.30
C GLY A 131 -10.71 -18.13 5.59
N ARG A 132 -9.58 -18.42 6.26
CA ARG A 132 -9.15 -17.79 7.51
C ARG A 132 -7.87 -17.01 7.32
N GLU A 133 -7.89 -15.73 7.70
CA GLU A 133 -6.73 -14.86 7.52
C GLU A 133 -5.61 -15.18 8.52
N VAL A 134 -4.41 -15.35 7.98
CA VAL A 134 -3.17 -15.64 8.69
C VAL A 134 -2.09 -14.69 8.19
N ASN A 135 -1.38 -14.05 9.12
CA ASN A 135 -0.22 -13.24 8.80
C ASN A 135 0.98 -14.16 8.60
N MET A 136 1.61 -14.08 7.42
CA MET A 136 2.71 -14.94 7.04
C MET A 136 3.93 -14.13 6.63
N LEU A 137 5.09 -14.49 7.17
CA LEU A 137 6.38 -13.98 6.74
C LEU A 137 6.71 -14.51 5.35
N VAL A 138 7.04 -13.65 4.40
CA VAL A 138 7.54 -14.11 3.10
C VAL A 138 8.97 -14.59 3.27
N ASP A 139 9.21 -15.89 3.12
CA ASP A 139 10.50 -16.51 3.38
C ASP A 139 10.97 -17.37 2.20
N THR A 140 11.98 -16.87 1.48
CA THR A 140 12.64 -17.61 0.38
C THR A 140 13.55 -18.72 0.88
N GLY A 141 13.85 -18.81 2.18
CA GLY A 141 14.57 -19.92 2.79
C GLY A 141 13.67 -21.13 3.06
N ALA A 142 12.36 -20.91 3.19
CA ALA A 142 11.38 -21.97 3.39
C ALA A 142 10.98 -22.61 2.05
N SER A 143 11.24 -23.89 1.85
CA SER A 143 10.87 -24.58 0.61
C SER A 143 9.36 -24.73 0.44
N VAL A 144 8.62 -24.82 1.54
CA VAL A 144 7.16 -25.00 1.58
C VAL A 144 6.52 -24.07 2.60
N ILE A 145 5.24 -23.76 2.40
CA ILE A 145 4.40 -23.10 3.41
C ILE A 145 4.55 -23.84 4.74
N THR A 146 4.85 -23.11 5.81
CA THR A 146 5.00 -23.67 7.15
C THR A 146 4.15 -22.87 8.12
N LEU A 147 3.23 -23.53 8.82
CA LEU A 147 2.32 -22.93 9.78
C LEU A 147 2.79 -23.17 11.21
N THR A 148 2.54 -22.19 12.08
CA THR A 148 2.55 -22.43 13.52
C THR A 148 1.36 -23.31 13.90
N PRO A 149 1.40 -24.05 15.03
CA PRO A 149 0.23 -24.78 15.52
C PRO A 149 -1.00 -23.90 15.70
N GLU A 150 -0.81 -22.68 16.19
CA GLU A 150 -1.89 -21.72 16.42
C GLU A 150 -2.55 -21.31 15.10
N ASP A 151 -1.76 -21.06 14.06
CA ASP A 151 -2.26 -20.67 12.75
C ASP A 151 -2.93 -21.83 12.02
N ALA A 152 -2.35 -23.03 12.14
CA ALA A 152 -2.95 -24.25 11.62
C ALA A 152 -4.34 -24.50 12.25
N GLN A 153 -4.45 -24.37 13.57
CA GLN A 153 -5.73 -24.49 14.26
C GLN A 153 -6.74 -23.43 13.81
N ARG A 154 -6.31 -22.16 13.67
CA ARG A 154 -7.17 -21.09 13.13
C ARG A 154 -7.64 -21.37 11.71
N ALA A 155 -6.82 -22.00 10.89
CA ALA A 155 -7.14 -22.43 9.53
C ALA A 155 -8.00 -23.71 9.46
N GLY A 156 -8.48 -24.22 10.60
CA GLY A 156 -9.36 -25.39 10.68
C GLY A 156 -8.64 -26.74 10.65
N ILE A 157 -7.31 -26.76 10.85
CA ILE A 157 -6.54 -28.00 10.90
C ILE A 157 -6.61 -28.60 12.31
N GLU A 158 -7.09 -29.85 12.40
CA GLU A 158 -7.20 -30.61 13.65
C GLU A 158 -5.81 -31.06 14.15
N LEU A 159 -5.21 -30.28 15.06
CA LEU A 159 -3.86 -30.53 15.58
C LEU A 159 -3.68 -31.92 16.21
N GLU A 160 -4.73 -32.45 16.85
CA GLU A 160 -4.72 -33.75 17.55
C GLU A 160 -4.49 -34.94 16.62
N ARG A 161 -4.76 -34.77 15.32
CA ARG A 161 -4.60 -35.81 14.30
C ARG A 161 -3.28 -35.68 13.54
N LEU A 162 -2.48 -34.66 13.86
CA LEU A 162 -1.22 -34.42 13.17
C LEU A 162 -0.13 -35.38 13.67
N ALA A 163 0.54 -36.02 12.70
CA ALA A 163 1.72 -36.81 12.95
C ALA A 163 2.97 -36.02 12.55
N TYR A 164 3.80 -35.63 13.53
CA TYR A 164 5.03 -34.86 13.33
C TYR A 164 6.18 -35.73 12.82
N THR A 165 6.04 -36.25 11.59
CA THR A 165 6.96 -37.22 10.98
C THR A 165 7.99 -36.59 10.05
N ALA A 166 7.74 -35.39 9.55
CA ALA A 166 8.64 -34.71 8.62
C ALA A 166 9.79 -34.03 9.38
N ARG A 167 11.03 -34.22 8.91
CA ARG A 167 12.22 -33.56 9.44
C ARG A 167 12.57 -32.36 8.55
N VAL A 168 12.63 -31.18 9.14
CA VAL A 168 12.92 -29.92 8.46
C VAL A 168 14.24 -29.35 8.97
N ALA A 169 15.14 -28.97 8.06
CA ALA A 169 16.35 -28.25 8.43
C ALA A 169 15.98 -26.80 8.77
N THR A 170 16.39 -26.33 9.94
CA THR A 170 16.21 -24.96 10.40
C THR A 170 17.54 -24.38 10.88
N ALA A 171 17.60 -23.08 11.09
CA ALA A 171 18.79 -22.43 11.65
C ALA A 171 19.20 -23.01 13.03
N ASN A 172 18.22 -23.49 13.81
CA ASN A 172 18.43 -24.09 15.14
C ASN A 172 18.56 -25.63 15.07
N GLY A 173 19.00 -26.18 13.94
CA GLY A 173 19.11 -27.63 13.70
C GLY A 173 17.86 -28.25 13.08
N THR A 174 17.67 -29.56 13.21
CA THR A 174 16.49 -30.23 12.66
C THR A 174 15.27 -30.05 13.56
N ALA A 175 14.13 -29.69 12.98
CA ALA A 175 12.83 -29.66 13.66
C ALA A 175 11.89 -30.72 13.07
N LEU A 176 10.93 -31.19 13.89
CA LEU A 176 9.84 -32.03 13.40
C LEU A 176 8.66 -31.14 12.97
N ALA A 177 7.97 -31.58 11.92
CA ALA A 177 6.78 -30.95 11.39
C ALA A 177 5.77 -32.01 10.91
N ALA A 178 4.50 -31.67 10.91
CA ALA A 178 3.44 -32.52 10.37
C ALA A 178 3.08 -32.08 8.95
N PRO A 179 3.16 -32.97 7.94
CA PRO A 179 2.74 -32.63 6.58
C PRO A 179 1.22 -32.51 6.50
N VAL A 180 0.76 -31.44 5.86
CA VAL A 180 -0.66 -31.18 5.59
C VAL A 180 -0.85 -30.65 4.17
N THR A 181 -2.07 -30.72 3.67
CA THR A 181 -2.47 -30.05 2.43
C THR A 181 -3.49 -28.99 2.77
N LEU A 182 -3.27 -27.79 2.27
CA LEU A 182 -4.19 -26.66 2.39
C LEU A 182 -5.12 -26.68 1.18
N ASP A 183 -6.43 -26.62 1.42
CA ASP A 183 -7.44 -26.71 0.36
C ASP A 183 -7.38 -25.46 -0.51
N GLU A 184 -7.26 -24.29 0.13
CA GLU A 184 -7.19 -23.00 -0.54
C GLU A 184 -6.22 -22.06 0.20
N VAL A 185 -5.38 -21.37 -0.58
CA VAL A 185 -4.45 -20.32 -0.13
C VAL A 185 -4.65 -19.10 -1.01
N VAL A 186 -5.14 -18.01 -0.43
CA VAL A 186 -5.48 -16.77 -1.14
C VAL A 186 -4.68 -15.59 -0.60
N LEU A 187 -4.06 -14.84 -1.49
CA LEU A 187 -3.34 -13.59 -1.21
C LEU A 187 -3.88 -12.50 -2.14
N SER A 188 -4.69 -11.58 -1.61
CA SER A 188 -5.21 -10.43 -2.37
C SER A 188 -5.75 -10.78 -3.76
N GLY A 189 -6.56 -11.86 -3.82
CA GLY A 189 -7.17 -12.41 -5.04
C GLY A 189 -6.28 -13.34 -5.87
N ILE A 190 -5.02 -13.57 -5.50
CA ILE A 190 -4.19 -14.66 -6.04
C ILE A 190 -4.52 -15.92 -5.24
N ALA A 191 -5.24 -16.86 -5.86
CA ALA A 191 -5.70 -18.08 -5.20
C ALA A 191 -5.00 -19.31 -5.78
N PHE A 192 -4.51 -20.18 -4.89
CA PHE A 192 -4.02 -21.50 -5.24
C PHE A 192 -4.70 -22.56 -4.38
N SER A 193 -5.11 -23.66 -4.99
CA SER A 193 -5.68 -24.81 -4.29
C SER A 193 -4.68 -25.94 -4.14
N ASN A 194 -4.96 -26.84 -3.19
CA ASN A 194 -4.22 -28.08 -2.94
C ASN A 194 -2.73 -27.84 -2.71
N MET A 195 -2.42 -26.91 -1.81
CA MET A 195 -1.06 -26.48 -1.52
C MET A 195 -0.46 -27.32 -0.40
N ARG A 196 0.68 -27.97 -0.66
CA ARG A 196 1.42 -28.66 0.40
C ARG A 196 1.93 -27.66 1.44
N ALA A 197 1.76 -28.00 2.71
CA ALA A 197 2.29 -27.24 3.81
C ALA A 197 2.80 -28.15 4.93
N LEU A 198 3.48 -27.55 5.90
CA LEU A 198 3.95 -28.18 7.11
C LEU A 198 3.35 -27.45 8.31
N VAL A 199 3.00 -28.18 9.37
CA VAL A 199 2.71 -27.58 10.68
C VAL A 199 3.91 -27.86 11.57
N ALA A 200 4.58 -26.80 12.03
CA ALA A 200 5.74 -26.94 12.92
C ALA A 200 5.33 -27.56 14.27
N ALA A 201 6.21 -28.36 14.87
CA ALA A 201 6.00 -28.79 16.25
C ALA A 201 5.92 -27.57 17.21
N PRO A 202 5.15 -27.65 18.31
CA PRO A 202 5.00 -26.54 19.25
C PRO A 202 6.34 -25.94 19.70
N GLY A 203 6.41 -24.60 19.70
CA GLY A 203 7.61 -23.85 20.09
C GLY A 203 8.80 -23.93 19.12
N ARG A 204 8.63 -24.50 17.92
CA ARG A 204 9.69 -24.57 16.89
C ARG A 204 9.64 -23.45 15.87
N LEU A 205 8.52 -22.74 15.78
CA LEU A 205 8.29 -21.66 14.83
C LEU A 205 7.50 -20.54 15.52
N ASN A 206 7.95 -19.29 15.35
CA ASN A 206 7.31 -18.12 15.97
C ASN A 206 6.24 -17.50 15.08
N GLU A 207 6.44 -17.51 13.76
CA GLU A 207 5.55 -16.91 12.76
C GLU A 207 5.40 -17.85 11.57
N SER A 208 4.20 -17.93 10.99
CA SER A 208 3.96 -18.74 9.80
C SER A 208 4.74 -18.20 8.59
N LEU A 209 5.24 -19.10 7.75
CA LEU A 209 6.14 -18.80 6.64
C LEU A 209 5.45 -19.09 5.30
N LEU A 210 5.45 -18.10 4.40
CA LEU A 210 5.04 -18.24 3.02
C LEU A 210 6.27 -18.63 2.19
N GLY A 211 6.39 -19.93 1.92
CA GLY A 211 7.56 -20.52 1.29
C GLY A 211 7.59 -20.44 -0.25
N ILE A 212 8.69 -20.93 -0.80
CA ILE A 212 8.96 -20.98 -2.25
C ILE A 212 7.85 -21.68 -3.03
N ASN A 213 7.23 -22.73 -2.50
CA ASN A 213 6.18 -23.46 -3.22
C ASN A 213 4.97 -22.59 -3.59
N PHE A 214 4.70 -21.53 -2.83
CA PHE A 214 3.71 -20.51 -3.19
C PHE A 214 4.31 -19.52 -4.21
N LEU A 215 5.49 -18.98 -3.89
CA LEU A 215 6.16 -17.96 -4.71
C LEU A 215 6.45 -18.44 -6.13
N SER A 216 6.75 -19.73 -6.32
CA SER A 216 7.05 -20.33 -7.63
C SER A 216 5.82 -20.52 -8.52
N ARG A 217 4.60 -20.39 -7.97
CA ARG A 217 3.36 -20.40 -8.75
C ARG A 217 2.98 -19.02 -9.28
N LEU A 218 3.62 -17.96 -8.79
CA LEU A 218 3.46 -16.61 -9.31
C LEU A 218 4.10 -16.50 -10.69
N SER A 219 3.65 -15.55 -11.53
CA SER A 219 4.35 -15.25 -12.78
C SER A 219 5.69 -14.59 -12.53
N SER A 220 5.76 -13.76 -11.48
CA SER A 220 7.01 -13.17 -11.00
C SER A 220 6.84 -12.68 -9.56
N TYR A 221 7.95 -12.63 -8.83
CA TYR A 221 8.07 -11.88 -7.59
C TYR A 221 9.35 -11.03 -7.65
N GLU A 222 9.26 -9.76 -7.26
CA GLU A 222 10.35 -8.79 -7.39
C GLU A 222 10.48 -7.96 -6.12
N VAL A 223 11.69 -7.85 -5.59
CA VAL A 223 11.99 -6.95 -4.49
C VAL A 223 12.55 -5.66 -5.07
N ARG A 224 11.86 -4.54 -4.86
CA ARG A 224 12.24 -3.21 -5.33
C ARG A 224 12.30 -2.23 -4.15
N GLY A 225 13.48 -2.08 -3.57
CA GLY A 225 13.70 -1.27 -2.37
C GLY A 225 12.95 -1.85 -1.16
N ASP A 226 11.95 -1.09 -0.69
CA ASP A 226 11.08 -1.47 0.42
C ASP A 226 9.76 -2.13 -0.03
N GLU A 227 9.61 -2.39 -1.33
CA GLU A 227 8.44 -3.07 -1.89
C GLU A 227 8.78 -4.51 -2.31
N LEU A 228 7.88 -5.45 -2.03
CA LEU A 228 7.83 -6.77 -2.64
C LEU A 228 6.60 -6.83 -3.55
N ILE A 229 6.83 -6.99 -4.84
CA ILE A 229 5.81 -7.02 -5.89
C ILE A 229 5.58 -8.46 -6.29
N LEU A 230 4.36 -8.96 -6.13
CA LEU A 230 3.94 -10.31 -6.47
C LEU A 230 2.95 -10.24 -7.64
N ARG A 231 3.22 -10.94 -8.74
CA ARG A 231 2.35 -10.91 -9.93
C ARG A 231 1.63 -12.24 -10.09
N ALA A 232 0.31 -12.18 -10.28
CA ALA A 232 -0.50 -13.36 -10.53
C ALA A 232 -0.07 -14.07 -11.84
N PRO A 233 -0.15 -15.41 -11.92
CA PRO A 233 -0.02 -16.10 -13.20
C PRO A 233 -1.15 -15.69 -14.15
N ARG A 234 -0.86 -15.69 -15.46
CA ARG A 234 -1.91 -15.52 -16.48
C ARG A 234 -2.75 -16.80 -16.50
N GLY A 235 -4.05 -16.67 -16.22
CA GLY A 235 -5.03 -17.76 -16.32
C GLY A 235 -5.31 -18.15 -17.76
#